data_AF-A0A3B8Q0H1-F1
#
_entry.id   AF-A0A3B8Q0H1-F1
#
_cell.length_a   1.000
_cell.length_b   1.000
_cell.length_c   1.000
_cell.angle_alpha   90.00
_cell.angle_beta   90.00
_cell.angle_gamma   90.00
#
_symmetry.space_group_name_H-M   'P 1'
#
loop_
_entity.id
_entity.type
_entity.pdbx_description
1 polymer ?
#
loop_
_entity_poly.entity_id
_entity_poly.type
_entity_poly.pdbx_seq_one_letter_code
_entity_poly.pdbx_strand_id
1 'polypeptide(L)'
;MTIPITRQDILAHQAIVPWAAQYQVEQDLLLCRTMVALFGDAFLRTQIAMRGGTLLHKVYRAPASHYSEDIDLVVVGTRPEDHVRRAIRRVLSDVLGTRKASVWDTLKLAVRNTVKPSRVLRMT
;
A
#
# COMPACT_ATOMS: atom_id res chain seq x y z
N MET A 1 -8.90 12.30 -9.76
CA MET A 1 -7.92 13.26 -10.34
C MET A 1 -6.61 12.99 -9.64
N THR A 2 -5.65 12.35 -10.31
CA THR A 2 -4.39 11.95 -9.69
C THR A 2 -3.55 13.18 -9.36
N ILE A 3 -3.16 13.35 -8.10
CA ILE A 3 -2.24 14.42 -7.69
C ILE A 3 -0.81 13.88 -7.87
N PRO A 4 -0.07 14.31 -8.90
CA PRO A 4 1.30 13.84 -9.11
C PRO A 4 2.18 14.20 -7.91
N ILE A 5 3.16 13.35 -7.59
CA ILE A 5 4.20 13.72 -6.63
C ILE A 5 5.17 14.67 -7.34
N THR A 6 5.37 15.85 -6.76
CA THR A 6 6.32 16.83 -7.29
C THR A 6 7.68 16.71 -6.59
N ARG A 7 8.73 17.26 -7.21
CA ARG A 7 10.04 17.37 -6.56
C ARG A 7 9.97 18.16 -5.24
N GLN A 8 9.11 19.17 -5.17
CA GLN A 8 8.90 19.96 -3.96
C GLN A 8 8.28 19.11 -2.84
N ASP A 9 7.32 18.24 -3.17
CA ASP A 9 6.73 17.31 -2.19
C ASP A 9 7.79 16.36 -1.63
N ILE A 10 8.67 15.83 -2.49
CA ILE A 10 9.76 14.93 -2.08
C ILE A 10 10.72 15.66 -1.14
N LEU A 11 11.15 16.88 -1.47
CA LEU A 11 12.06 17.66 -0.63
C LEU A 11 11.43 18.04 0.71
N ALA A 12 10.14 18.40 0.72
CA ALA A 12 9.40 18.68 1.94
C ALA A 12 9.29 17.44 2.85
N HIS A 13 9.04 16.27 2.25
CA HIS A 13 8.99 15.00 2.99
C HIS A 13 10.38 14.57 3.49
N GLN A 14 11.44 14.81 2.71
CA GLN A 14 12.83 14.50 3.08
C GLN A 14 13.25 15.20 4.38
N ALA A 15 12.72 16.39 4.65
CA ALA A 15 13.02 17.14 5.87
C ALA A 15 12.54 16.43 7.15
N ILE A 16 11.61 15.47 7.06
CA ILE A 16 10.96 14.83 8.22
C ILE A 16 11.17 13.31 8.27
N VAL A 17 11.88 12.71 7.31
CA VAL A 17 12.17 11.27 7.28
C VAL A 17 13.68 11.00 7.21
N PRO A 18 14.17 9.90 7.81
CA PRO A 18 15.60 9.62 7.91
C PRO A 18 16.19 8.96 6.66
N TRP A 19 15.51 9.01 5.50
CA TRP A 19 15.93 8.27 4.32
C TRP A 19 16.99 9.02 3.50
N ALA A 20 18.12 8.37 3.24
CA ALA A 20 19.24 8.96 2.52
C ALA A 20 18.99 9.05 1.01
N ALA A 21 18.31 8.07 0.42
CA ALA A 21 18.08 8.01 -1.02
C ALA A 21 16.74 8.65 -1.41
N GLN A 22 16.72 9.50 -2.45
CA GLN A 22 15.50 10.19 -2.88
C GLN A 22 14.36 9.24 -3.29
N TYR A 23 14.68 8.10 -3.90
CA TYR A 23 13.66 7.10 -4.26
C TYR A 23 12.95 6.54 -3.02
N GLN A 24 13.67 6.40 -1.89
CA GLN A 24 13.08 5.94 -0.64
C GLN A 24 12.16 7.01 -0.05
N VAL A 25 12.54 8.29 -0.13
CA VAL A 25 11.70 9.42 0.29
C VAL A 25 10.42 9.49 -0.55
N GLU A 26 10.54 9.38 -1.87
CA GLU A 26 9.40 9.38 -2.79
C GLU A 26 8.46 8.21 -2.51
N GLN A 27 9.01 7.00 -2.38
CA GLN A 27 8.21 5.80 -2.08
C GLN A 27 7.53 5.91 -0.71
N ASP A 28 8.21 6.46 0.28
CA ASP A 28 7.65 6.70 1.61
C ASP A 28 6.48 7.69 1.58
N LEU A 29 6.62 8.77 0.80
CA LEU A 29 5.55 9.73 0.58
C LEU A 29 4.35 9.07 -0.12
N LEU A 30 4.61 8.23 -1.12
CA LEU A 30 3.58 7.48 -1.84
C LEU A 30 2.85 6.49 -0.92
N LEU A 31 3.58 5.82 -0.03
CA LEU A 31 3.05 4.96 1.01
C LEU A 31 2.10 5.73 1.94
N CYS A 32 2.54 6.92 2.40
CA CYS A 32 1.72 7.79 3.26
C CYS A 32 0.44 8.24 2.55
N ARG A 33 0.53 8.71 1.29
CA ARG A 33 -0.65 9.07 0.48
C ARG A 33 -1.59 7.89 0.30
N THR A 34 -1.04 6.70 0.08
CA THR A 34 -1.80 5.45 -0.05
C THR A 34 -2.57 5.12 1.23
N MET A 35 -1.93 5.20 2.39
CA MET A 35 -2.58 4.97 3.68
C MET A 35 -3.72 5.95 3.93
N VAL A 36 -3.49 7.25 3.69
CA VAL A 36 -4.52 8.29 3.82
C VAL A 36 -5.71 8.01 2.89
N ALA A 37 -5.46 7.64 1.65
CA ALA A 37 -6.53 7.34 0.70
C ALA A 37 -7.35 6.11 1.12
N LEU A 38 -6.69 5.01 1.51
CA LEU A 38 -7.35 3.77 1.91
C LEU A 38 -8.23 3.94 3.15
N PHE A 39 -7.70 4.57 4.20
CA PHE A 39 -8.42 4.74 5.47
C PHE A 39 -9.30 6.00 5.53
N GLY A 40 -9.13 6.92 4.58
CA GLY A 40 -10.04 8.04 4.36
C GLY A 40 -11.33 7.64 3.62
N ASP A 41 -11.32 6.53 2.88
CA ASP A 41 -12.51 6.03 2.20
C ASP A 41 -13.52 5.42 3.18
N ALA A 42 -14.76 5.94 3.14
CA ALA A 42 -15.80 5.60 4.11
C ALA A 42 -16.17 4.12 4.13
N PHE A 43 -16.07 3.45 2.98
CA PHE A 43 -16.31 2.01 2.87
C PHE A 43 -15.10 1.24 3.38
N LEU A 44 -13.91 1.47 2.80
CA LEU A 44 -12.71 0.69 3.12
C LEU A 44 -12.32 0.75 4.59
N ARG A 45 -12.45 1.90 5.27
CA ARG A 45 -12.11 2.01 6.71
C ARG A 45 -12.86 1.03 7.62
N THR A 46 -14.00 0.50 7.16
CA THR A 46 -14.80 -0.50 7.89
C THR A 46 -14.53 -1.93 7.45
N GLN A 47 -13.83 -2.12 6.32
CA GLN A 47 -13.65 -3.43 5.68
C GLN A 47 -12.21 -3.94 5.76
N ILE A 48 -11.23 -3.05 5.92
CA ILE A 48 -9.81 -3.42 5.99
C ILE A 48 -9.16 -2.93 7.28
N ALA A 49 -8.15 -3.66 7.72
CA ALA A 49 -7.20 -3.20 8.74
C ALA A 49 -5.77 -3.37 8.23
N MET A 50 -4.85 -2.50 8.67
CA MET A 50 -3.42 -2.68 8.40
C MET A 50 -2.83 -3.67 9.40
N ARG A 51 -1.77 -4.38 8.99
CA ARG A 51 -0.93 -5.21 9.87
C ARG A 51 0.54 -5.06 9.49
N GLY A 52 1.39 -5.84 10.15
CA GLY A 52 2.79 -6.01 9.76
C GLY A 52 3.74 -4.96 10.34
N GLY A 53 5.02 -5.07 9.97
CA GLY A 53 6.10 -4.20 10.46
C GLY A 53 5.94 -2.75 10.02
N THR A 54 5.32 -2.52 8.86
CA THR A 54 5.01 -1.18 8.34
C THR A 54 4.08 -0.43 9.28
N LEU A 55 2.99 -1.05 9.76
CA LEU A 55 2.09 -0.42 10.75
C LEU A 55 2.84 -0.05 12.02
N LEU A 56 3.63 -0.99 12.55
CA LEU A 56 4.34 -0.81 13.81
C LEU A 56 5.32 0.38 13.74
N HIS A 57 6.08 0.52 12.65
CA HIS A 57 7.10 1.56 12.54
C HIS A 57 6.62 2.87 11.93
N LYS A 58 5.51 2.87 11.17
CA LYS A 58 4.97 4.11 10.60
C LYS A 58 3.94 4.79 11.51
N VAL A 59 3.14 4.03 12.23
CA VAL A 59 2.05 4.57 13.03
C VAL A 59 2.36 4.55 14.53
N TYR A 60 3.05 3.51 15.01
CA TYR A 60 3.21 3.29 16.45
C TYR A 60 4.60 3.65 17.02
N ARG A 61 5.68 3.57 16.22
CA ARG A 61 7.06 3.85 16.66
C ARG A 61 7.79 4.83 15.75
N ALA A 62 7.87 6.08 16.18
CA ALA A 62 8.73 7.08 15.55
C ALA A 62 10.09 7.19 16.28
N PRO A 63 11.21 7.39 15.56
CA PRO A 63 11.35 7.33 14.11
C PRO A 63 11.30 5.89 13.58
N ALA A 64 10.90 5.72 12.30
CA ALA A 64 10.86 4.41 11.66
C ALA A 64 12.26 3.76 11.67
N SER A 65 12.35 2.54 12.19
CA SER A 65 13.64 1.84 12.40
C SER A 65 14.29 1.32 11.12
N HIS A 66 13.49 1.10 10.06
CA HIS A 66 13.95 0.61 8.76
C HIS A 66 12.98 1.02 7.66
N TYR A 67 13.49 1.05 6.43
CA TYR A 67 12.72 1.34 5.23
C TYR A 67 11.74 0.19 4.91
N SER A 68 10.52 0.55 4.53
CA SER A 68 9.49 -0.39 4.08
C SER A 68 8.67 0.23 2.96
N GLU A 69 8.41 -0.55 1.92
CA GLU A 69 7.63 -0.15 0.74
C GLU A 69 6.27 -0.84 0.64
N ASP A 70 6.07 -1.92 1.39
CA ASP A 70 4.87 -2.75 1.34
C ASP A 70 3.82 -2.31 2.38
N ILE A 71 2.55 -2.40 1.99
CA ILE A 71 1.39 -2.29 2.91
C ILE A 71 0.71 -3.64 3.00
N ASP A 72 0.73 -4.22 4.20
CA ASP A 72 -0.04 -5.41 4.50
C ASP A 72 -1.44 -5.05 4.99
N LEU A 73 -2.45 -5.50 4.25
CA LEU A 73 -3.86 -5.33 4.57
C LEU A 73 -4.50 -6.68 4.91
N VAL A 74 -5.43 -6.67 5.85
CA VAL A 74 -6.34 -7.78 6.12
C VAL A 74 -7.78 -7.32 5.95
N VAL A 75 -8.62 -8.19 5.40
CA VAL A 75 -10.07 -7.97 5.35
C VAL A 75 -10.65 -8.34 6.71
N VAL A 76 -11.38 -7.41 7.32
CA VAL A 76 -12.01 -7.57 8.65
C VAL A 76 -13.53 -7.43 8.60
N GLY A 77 -14.05 -6.81 7.54
CA GLY A 77 -15.50 -6.65 7.35
C GLY A 77 -16.17 -7.91 6.80
N THR A 78 -17.49 -7.91 6.81
CA THR A 78 -18.32 -9.02 6.32
C THR A 78 -18.60 -8.97 4.81
N ARG A 79 -18.10 -7.96 4.11
CA ARG A 79 -18.34 -7.83 2.67
C ARG A 79 -17.51 -8.84 1.88
N PRO A 80 -18.03 -9.32 0.73
CA PRO A 80 -17.26 -10.19 -0.14
C PRO A 80 -15.93 -9.54 -0.55
N GLU A 81 -14.86 -10.33 -0.57
CA GLU A 81 -13.52 -9.81 -0.82
C GLU A 81 -13.37 -9.12 -2.18
N ASP A 82 -14.10 -9.58 -3.19
CA ASP A 82 -14.10 -8.93 -4.51
C ASP A 82 -14.60 -7.49 -4.43
N HIS A 83 -15.52 -7.18 -3.52
CA HIS A 83 -16.00 -5.82 -3.30
C HIS A 83 -14.89 -4.96 -2.68
N VAL A 84 -14.19 -5.51 -1.68
CA VAL A 84 -13.04 -4.86 -1.04
C VAL A 84 -11.93 -4.62 -2.06
N ARG A 85 -11.59 -5.63 -2.87
CA ARG A 85 -10.58 -5.54 -3.94
C ARG A 85 -10.92 -4.47 -4.97
N ARG A 86 -12.18 -4.38 -5.41
CA ARG A 86 -12.62 -3.32 -6.33
C ARG A 86 -12.52 -1.94 -5.70
N ALA A 87 -12.91 -1.80 -4.44
CA ALA A 87 -12.81 -0.53 -3.72
C ALA A 87 -11.35 -0.09 -3.53
N ILE A 88 -10.44 -1.01 -3.17
CA ILE A 88 -9.00 -0.74 -3.10
C ILE A 88 -8.51 -0.25 -4.47
N ARG A 89 -8.83 -0.95 -5.57
CA ARG A 89 -8.40 -0.52 -6.92
C ARG A 89 -8.89 0.87 -7.29
N ARG A 90 -10.16 1.17 -6.97
CA ARG A 90 -10.74 2.51 -7.19
C ARG A 90 -9.95 3.57 -6.43
N VAL A 91 -9.79 3.39 -5.11
CA VAL A 91 -9.11 4.37 -4.26
C VAL A 91 -7.64 4.56 -4.65
N LEU A 92 -6.94 3.46 -4.97
CA LEU A 92 -5.53 3.54 -5.36
C LEU A 92 -5.31 4.09 -6.76
N SER A 93 -6.30 4.02 -7.65
CA SER A 93 -6.15 4.61 -8.99
C SER A 93 -5.95 6.13 -8.96
N ASP A 94 -6.48 6.82 -7.94
CA ASP A 94 -6.26 8.25 -7.74
C ASP A 94 -4.87 8.57 -7.15
N VAL A 95 -4.22 7.60 -6.50
CA VAL A 95 -2.89 7.80 -5.88
C VAL A 95 -1.76 7.33 -6.80
N LEU A 96 -1.90 6.14 -7.37
CA LEU A 96 -0.86 5.44 -8.15
C LEU A 96 -1.05 5.60 -9.66
N GLY A 97 -2.20 6.15 -10.09
CA GLY A 97 -2.59 6.16 -11.50
C GLY A 97 -3.00 4.79 -12.02
N THR A 98 -3.11 4.67 -13.35
CA THR A 98 -3.48 3.41 -14.01
C THR A 98 -2.32 2.42 -13.97
N ARG A 99 -2.53 1.28 -13.30
CA ARG A 99 -1.58 0.17 -13.28
C ARG A 99 -1.29 -0.29 -14.71
N LYS A 100 -0.02 -0.23 -15.14
CA LYS A 100 0.42 -0.94 -16.33
C LYS A 100 0.50 -2.43 -15.98
N ALA A 101 -0.44 -3.22 -16.49
CA ALA A 101 -0.41 -4.67 -16.25
C ALA A 101 0.81 -5.28 -16.96
N SER A 102 1.71 -5.87 -16.19
CA SER A 102 2.86 -6.62 -16.71
C SER A 102 2.54 -8.11 -16.68
N VAL A 103 2.65 -8.76 -17.84
CA VAL A 103 2.49 -10.22 -17.98
C VAL A 103 3.54 -10.94 -17.14
N TRP A 104 4.75 -10.40 -17.06
CA TRP A 104 5.85 -10.95 -16.26
C TRP A 104 5.56 -10.90 -14.75
N ASP A 105 4.95 -9.83 -14.26
CA ASP A 105 4.59 -9.74 -12.84
C ASP A 105 3.49 -10.74 -12.49
N THR A 106 2.54 -10.92 -13.41
CA THR A 106 1.46 -11.92 -13.24
C THR A 106 2.02 -13.33 -13.21
N LEU A 107 2.95 -13.65 -14.13
CA LEU A 107 3.61 -14.95 -14.18
C LEU A 107 4.46 -15.21 -12.93
N LYS A 108 5.29 -14.24 -12.52
CA LYS A 108 6.09 -14.32 -11.28
C LYS A 108 5.20 -14.54 -10.06
N LEU A 109 4.09 -13.82 -9.95
CA LEU A 109 3.16 -13.97 -8.84
C LEU A 109 2.49 -15.35 -8.83
N ALA A 110 2.10 -15.85 -10.00
CA ALA A 110 1.51 -17.17 -10.15
C ALA A 110 2.49 -18.26 -9.72
N VAL A 111 3.72 -18.24 -10.25
CA VAL A 111 4.78 -19.18 -9.86
C VAL A 111 5.08 -19.10 -8.36
N ARG A 112 5.19 -17.87 -7.80
CA ARG A 112 5.40 -17.67 -6.37
C ARG A 112 4.28 -18.28 -5.53
N ASN A 113 3.02 -18.06 -5.91
CA ASN A 113 1.87 -18.62 -5.21
C ASN A 113 1.78 -20.15 -5.37
N THR A 114 2.26 -20.72 -6.48
CA THR A 114 2.30 -22.18 -6.64
C THR A 114 3.36 -22.81 -5.73
N VAL A 115 4.54 -22.17 -5.59
CA VAL A 115 5.67 -22.69 -4.79
C VAL A 115 5.45 -22.45 -3.29
N LYS A 116 4.93 -21.29 -2.92
CA LYS A 116 4.53 -20.95 -1.54
C LYS A 116 3.08 -20.49 -1.59
N PRO A 117 2.11 -21.41 -1.53
CA PRO A 117 0.71 -21.04 -1.50
C PRO A 117 0.47 -20.12 -0.32
N SER A 118 0.21 -18.86 -0.65
CA SER A 118 -0.20 -17.85 0.30
C SER A 118 -1.50 -18.34 0.93
N ARG A 119 -1.44 -18.93 2.14
CA ARG A 119 -2.63 -19.34 2.92
C ARG A 119 -3.54 -18.18 3.34
N VAL A 120 -3.24 -16.96 2.88
CA VAL A 120 -4.00 -15.73 3.16
C VAL A 120 -5.38 -15.74 2.49
N LEU A 121 -5.68 -16.72 1.63
CA LEU A 121 -7.03 -16.94 1.14
C LEU A 121 -7.25 -18.39 0.70
N ARG A 122 -7.64 -19.24 1.65
CA ARG A 122 -8.41 -20.45 1.34
C ARG A 122 -9.84 -20.18 1.76
N MET A 123 -10.69 -19.90 0.78
CA MET A 123 -12.13 -20.13 0.90
C MET A 123 -12.39 -21.51 0.28
N THR A 124 -13.01 -22.39 1.06
CA THR A 124 -13.76 -23.55 0.52
C THR A 124 -14.97 -23.07 -0.25
#